data_AF-A0A9N8EFN2-F1
#
_entry.id   AF-A0A9N8EFN2-F1
#
_cell.length_a   1.000
_cell.length_b   1.000
_cell.length_c   1.000
_cell.angle_alpha   90.00
_cell.angle_beta   90.00
_cell.angle_gamma   90.00
#
_symmetry.space_group_name_H-M   'P 1'
#
loop_
_entity.id
_entity.type
_entity.pdbx_description
1 polymer ?
#
loop_
_entity_poly.entity_id
_entity_poly.type
_entity_poly.pdbx_seq_one_letter_code
_entity_poly.pdbx_strand_id
1 'polypeptide(L)'
;MLVLYIQSLALHVVIVLVVATELASSQQDECRIDFASGQTCRFDGLSNGVSTLIYPDPSSGARCFTDTRRDGTPQEYFFQVIPGDVSNLLLWFQGGSACFSTETCIDGGLTVQDIFPLNLTLFSNGVLDTTDPRNPFAGWTLVYLPYCSGDSFMGNKVTEDGLVHFKGNKNARAVLDWLFANFGDGADNVDNRPLERAIFGGLSSGALALAYWSNLLLQWINSGFTQQVQKPITTVLFDSNVFFFKEYLSDRVLEIWDVCQPNIGFNQTILELCKQGDFFGLEAVLLVTKTYTDVPFAFILGKGDLVLLGGWCVSGLEGIDVAAGSIDLANFGLADVFTVLLYLAQSDPAQVADALYCTPSRFYKKVQERLLILHENVNEENNVLSYFINTPDHAFLPFEAFYTTSASDGCTFPTVSSDSPPSLVDWVSSLVYRVEGARLSSECVKGVGLWPWDDFGCNKEVTHQFHIAKGDDSVTIPPNPP
;
A
#
# COMPACT_ATOMS: atom_id res chain seq x y z
N MET A 1 -15.52 9.33 -24.68
CA MET A 1 -14.51 8.82 -23.72
C MET A 1 -13.52 9.91 -23.30
N LEU A 2 -12.77 10.55 -24.21
CA LEU A 2 -11.85 11.66 -23.87
C LEU A 2 -12.52 12.82 -23.11
N VAL A 3 -13.75 13.20 -23.48
CA VAL A 3 -14.51 14.27 -22.82
C VAL A 3 -14.96 13.90 -21.40
N LEU A 4 -15.31 12.62 -21.17
CA LEU A 4 -15.68 12.12 -19.84
C LEU A 4 -14.44 11.99 -18.92
N TYR A 5 -13.28 11.69 -19.51
CA TYR A 5 -11.99 11.60 -18.80
C TYR A 5 -11.47 12.99 -18.39
N ILE A 6 -11.54 13.98 -19.29
CA ILE A 6 -11.22 15.38 -18.97
C ILE A 6 -12.21 15.93 -17.92
N GLN A 7 -13.49 15.56 -17.99
CA GLN A 7 -14.45 15.93 -16.95
C GLN A 7 -14.16 15.26 -15.61
N SER A 8 -13.72 14.00 -15.57
CA SER A 8 -13.36 13.30 -14.32
C SER A 8 -12.09 13.89 -13.70
N LEU A 9 -11.01 14.10 -14.49
CA LEU A 9 -9.78 14.74 -14.03
C LEU A 9 -10.00 16.18 -13.60
N ALA A 10 -10.77 16.96 -14.37
CA ALA A 10 -11.12 18.33 -13.99
C ALA A 10 -11.99 18.35 -12.73
N LEU A 11 -12.88 17.38 -12.53
CA LEU A 11 -13.70 17.30 -11.32
C LEU A 11 -12.84 16.93 -10.10
N HIS A 12 -11.88 16.00 -10.23
CA HIS A 12 -10.94 15.67 -9.14
C HIS A 12 -10.01 16.85 -8.81
N VAL A 13 -9.45 17.52 -9.82
CA VAL A 13 -8.60 18.71 -9.64
C VAL A 13 -9.39 19.88 -9.02
N VAL A 14 -10.65 20.09 -9.43
CA VAL A 14 -11.52 21.11 -8.85
C VAL A 14 -11.94 20.75 -7.42
N ILE A 15 -12.21 19.47 -7.11
CA ILE A 15 -12.49 19.03 -5.74
C ILE A 15 -11.26 19.26 -4.84
N VAL A 16 -10.05 18.90 -5.30
CA VAL A 16 -8.80 19.15 -4.54
C VAL A 16 -8.58 20.65 -4.30
N LEU A 17 -8.83 21.50 -5.30
CA LEU A 17 -8.71 22.96 -5.17
C LEU A 17 -9.78 23.58 -4.26
N VAL A 18 -11.01 23.07 -4.28
CA VAL A 18 -12.12 23.56 -3.43
C VAL A 18 -11.92 23.14 -1.97
N VAL A 19 -11.47 21.90 -1.72
CA VAL A 19 -11.13 21.41 -0.37
C VAL A 19 -9.97 22.22 0.24
N ALA A 20 -8.98 22.61 -0.56
CA ALA A 20 -7.86 23.44 -0.09
C ALA A 20 -8.29 24.84 0.39
N THR A 21 -9.45 25.35 -0.07
CA THR A 21 -9.94 26.69 0.31
C THR A 21 -10.87 26.71 1.53
N GLU A 22 -11.41 25.57 1.97
CA GLU A 22 -12.39 25.52 3.08
C GLU A 22 -11.88 24.89 4.39
N LEU A 23 -10.66 24.33 4.43
CA LEU A 23 -10.09 23.82 5.69
C LEU A 23 -9.43 24.93 6.51
N ALA A 24 -10.28 25.64 7.25
CA ALA A 24 -9.88 26.35 8.44
C ALA A 24 -9.21 25.39 9.43
N SER A 25 -7.90 25.58 9.69
CA SER A 25 -7.25 25.34 10.99
C SER A 25 -7.71 24.06 11.73
N SER A 26 -7.47 22.86 11.19
CA SER A 26 -7.40 21.68 12.05
C SER A 26 -6.16 21.83 12.94
N GLN A 27 -6.35 21.93 14.25
CA GLN A 27 -5.23 22.01 15.20
C GLN A 27 -4.39 20.73 15.07
N GLN A 28 -3.13 20.88 14.66
CA GLN A 28 -2.15 19.80 14.61
C GLN A 28 -1.09 20.06 15.65
N ASP A 29 -0.80 19.03 16.44
CA ASP A 29 0.32 19.08 17.36
C ASP A 29 1.60 18.73 16.57
N GLU A 30 2.74 19.29 16.97
CA GLU A 30 4.04 18.94 16.40
C GLU A 30 4.95 18.40 17.50
N CYS A 31 5.70 17.35 17.19
CA CYS A 31 6.74 16.83 18.06
C CYS A 31 8.01 16.52 17.27
N ARG A 32 9.15 16.96 17.78
CA ARG A 32 10.46 16.72 17.16
C ARG A 32 11.26 15.77 18.04
N ILE A 33 11.68 14.64 17.49
CA ILE A 33 12.58 13.72 18.18
C ILE A 33 13.97 14.37 18.19
N ASP A 34 14.59 14.40 19.36
CA ASP A 34 15.95 14.89 19.58
C ASP A 34 16.63 14.02 20.63
N PHE A 35 17.48 13.10 20.17
CA PHE A 35 18.21 12.19 21.04
C PHE A 35 19.23 12.91 21.94
N ALA A 36 19.68 14.11 21.58
CA ALA A 36 20.62 14.86 22.40
C ALA A 36 19.96 15.47 23.65
N SER A 37 18.70 15.91 23.53
CA SER A 37 17.90 16.38 24.67
C SER A 37 17.12 15.27 25.37
N GLY A 38 17.04 14.08 24.77
CA GLY A 38 16.24 12.95 25.27
C GLY A 38 14.76 13.04 24.91
N GLN A 39 14.38 13.96 24.03
CA GLN A 39 13.02 14.07 23.51
C GLN A 39 12.75 12.95 22.50
N THR A 40 11.88 12.01 22.84
CA THR A 40 11.62 10.83 22.00
C THR A 40 10.22 10.81 21.38
N CYS A 41 9.40 11.84 21.61
CA CYS A 41 8.01 11.90 21.15
C CYS A 41 7.23 10.62 21.47
N ARG A 42 7.34 10.15 22.72
CA ARG A 42 6.68 8.92 23.18
C ARG A 42 5.17 9.06 23.05
N PHE A 43 4.51 7.92 22.87
CA PHE A 43 3.07 7.84 22.71
C PHE A 43 2.29 8.48 23.87
N ASP A 44 2.81 8.39 25.10
CA ASP A 44 2.22 8.96 26.31
C ASP A 44 2.13 10.49 26.35
N GLY A 45 2.96 11.16 25.54
CA GLY A 45 2.94 12.61 25.37
C GLY A 45 1.97 13.09 24.30
N LEU A 46 1.29 12.19 23.58
CA LEU A 46 0.44 12.56 22.44
C LEU A 46 -1.04 12.71 22.84
N SER A 47 -1.69 13.72 22.28
CA SER A 47 -3.11 14.03 22.51
C SER A 47 -4.03 13.00 21.83
N ASN A 48 -4.92 12.35 22.59
CA ASN A 48 -5.86 11.36 22.04
C ASN A 48 -6.80 11.96 20.99
N GLY A 49 -6.94 11.29 19.85
CA GLY A 49 -7.76 11.71 18.71
C GLY A 49 -7.23 12.90 17.92
N VAL A 50 -6.06 13.45 18.29
CA VAL A 50 -5.46 14.61 17.63
C VAL A 50 -4.29 14.14 16.77
N SER A 51 -4.24 14.60 15.52
CA SER A 51 -3.11 14.33 14.65
C SER A 51 -1.88 15.08 15.12
N THR A 52 -0.81 14.35 15.44
CA THR A 52 0.51 14.89 15.74
C THR A 52 1.46 14.63 14.57
N LEU A 53 2.15 15.67 14.09
CA LEU A 53 3.26 15.55 13.16
C LEU A 53 4.53 15.23 13.95
N ILE A 54 5.10 14.05 13.74
CA ILE A 54 6.36 13.63 14.36
C ILE A 54 7.49 13.79 13.35
N TYR A 55 8.44 14.66 13.68
CA TYR A 55 9.67 14.86 12.91
C TYR A 55 10.76 13.95 13.48
N PRO A 56 11.29 13.00 12.67
CA PRO A 56 12.40 12.16 13.10
C PRO A 56 13.64 12.97 13.48
N ASP A 57 14.48 12.40 14.35
CA ASP A 57 15.78 12.98 14.69
C ASP A 57 16.64 13.15 13.43
N PRO A 58 17.39 14.25 13.28
CA PRO A 58 18.22 14.48 12.11
C PRO A 58 19.23 13.35 11.81
N SER A 59 19.71 12.64 12.84
CA SER A 59 20.62 11.49 12.69
C SER A 59 20.00 10.28 12.01
N SER A 60 18.66 10.20 11.94
CA SER A 60 17.95 9.14 11.20
C SER A 60 18.23 9.21 9.70
N GLY A 61 18.52 10.41 9.18
CA GLY A 61 18.65 10.67 7.75
C GLY A 61 17.33 10.63 6.98
N ALA A 62 16.19 10.65 7.68
CA ALA A 62 14.87 10.75 7.06
C ALA A 62 14.71 12.10 6.36
N ARG A 63 14.20 12.09 5.13
CA ARG A 63 14.17 13.25 4.22
C ARG A 63 13.20 13.02 3.06
N CYS A 64 12.62 14.10 2.55
CA CYS A 64 11.94 14.06 1.25
C CYS A 64 12.96 14.11 0.10
N PHE A 65 12.50 13.85 -1.13
CA PHE A 65 13.38 13.82 -2.30
C PHE A 65 14.00 15.20 -2.59
N THR A 66 13.37 16.28 -2.14
CA THR A 66 13.88 17.65 -2.08
C THR A 66 13.62 18.27 -0.71
N ASP A 67 14.42 19.28 -0.34
CA ASP A 67 14.24 20.07 0.89
C ASP A 67 13.30 21.27 0.69
N THR A 68 12.73 21.43 -0.50
CA THR A 68 11.94 22.60 -0.87
C THR A 68 10.81 22.16 -1.77
N ARG A 69 9.59 22.54 -1.40
CA ARG A 69 8.39 22.30 -2.20
C ARG A 69 8.42 23.14 -3.47
N ARG A 70 7.54 22.83 -4.43
CA ARG A 70 7.42 23.61 -5.69
C ARG A 70 7.09 25.09 -5.45
N ASP A 71 6.41 25.43 -4.35
CA ASP A 71 6.08 26.81 -3.98
C ASP A 71 7.23 27.58 -3.30
N GLY A 72 8.40 26.94 -3.14
CA GLY A 72 9.59 27.52 -2.52
C GLY A 72 9.63 27.40 -0.98
N THR A 73 8.65 26.76 -0.35
CA THR A 73 8.65 26.56 1.11
C THR A 73 9.54 25.38 1.52
N PRO A 74 10.18 25.42 2.71
CA PRO A 74 10.96 24.30 3.22
C PRO A 74 10.14 23.02 3.33
N GLN A 75 10.80 21.90 3.07
CA GLN A 75 10.22 20.58 3.17
C GLN A 75 11.06 19.69 4.08
N GLU A 76 10.47 19.33 5.21
CA GLU A 76 11.01 18.35 6.13
C GLU A 76 10.14 17.10 6.11
N TYR A 77 10.76 15.93 6.28
CA TYR A 77 10.01 14.70 6.46
C TYR A 77 9.41 14.65 7.86
N PHE A 78 8.15 14.23 7.93
CA PHE A 78 7.44 13.90 9.15
C PHE A 78 6.61 12.64 8.91
N PHE A 79 6.14 12.01 9.98
CA PHE A 79 5.07 11.03 9.93
C PHE A 79 3.96 11.44 10.89
N GLN A 80 2.77 10.87 10.74
CA GLN A 80 1.62 11.28 11.53
C GLN A 80 1.17 10.18 12.46
N VAL A 81 0.81 10.56 13.68
CA VAL A 81 0.22 9.68 14.67
C VAL A 81 -1.10 10.30 15.12
N ILE A 82 -2.17 9.51 15.06
CA ILE A 82 -3.46 9.83 15.67
C ILE A 82 -3.68 8.77 16.75
N PRO A 83 -3.42 9.10 18.03
CA PRO A 83 -3.67 8.17 19.11
C PRO A 83 -5.16 7.84 19.23
N GLY A 84 -5.47 6.57 19.41
CA GLY A 84 -6.82 6.09 19.70
C GLY A 84 -6.75 5.00 20.75
N ASP A 85 -7.45 3.89 20.53
CA ASP A 85 -7.23 2.67 21.30
C ASP A 85 -5.84 2.10 21.01
N VAL A 86 -4.98 2.07 22.02
CA VAL A 86 -3.60 1.55 21.92
C VAL A 86 -3.52 0.04 21.75
N SER A 87 -4.60 -0.68 22.02
CA SER A 87 -4.68 -2.12 21.75
C SER A 87 -4.86 -2.43 20.26
N ASN A 88 -5.16 -1.42 19.44
CA ASN A 88 -5.51 -1.59 18.03
C ASN A 88 -4.72 -0.62 17.14
N LEU A 89 -3.84 -1.15 16.29
CA LEU A 89 -2.95 -0.38 15.43
C LEU A 89 -3.31 -0.51 13.95
N LEU A 90 -3.46 0.62 13.27
CA LEU A 90 -3.40 0.73 11.82
C LEU A 90 -2.09 1.45 11.44
N LEU A 91 -1.15 0.73 10.81
CA LEU A 91 0.02 1.32 10.18
C LEU A 91 -0.28 1.49 8.69
N TRP A 92 -0.16 2.71 8.15
CA TRP A 92 -0.54 2.98 6.78
C TRP A 92 0.57 3.63 5.97
N PHE A 93 0.95 2.99 4.86
CA PHE A 93 1.90 3.53 3.88
C PHE A 93 1.16 4.28 2.77
N GLN A 94 1.41 5.58 2.64
CA GLN A 94 0.84 6.40 1.57
C GLN A 94 1.29 5.91 0.17
N GLY A 95 0.40 6.00 -0.82
CA GLY A 95 0.76 5.82 -2.23
C GLY A 95 1.22 7.10 -2.90
N GLY A 96 1.46 7.08 -4.22
CA GLY A 96 1.76 8.31 -4.98
C GLY A 96 2.82 8.17 -6.06
N SER A 97 2.75 7.12 -6.87
CA SER A 97 3.70 6.85 -7.95
C SER A 97 5.19 6.84 -7.54
N ALA A 98 6.12 7.12 -8.45
CA ALA A 98 7.57 7.08 -8.20
C ALA A 98 8.33 7.93 -9.22
N CYS A 99 9.59 8.26 -8.92
CA CYS A 99 10.49 8.95 -9.83
C CYS A 99 11.89 8.32 -9.77
N PHE A 100 12.71 8.56 -10.80
CA PHE A 100 13.90 7.74 -11.10
C PHE A 100 15.17 8.55 -11.34
N SER A 101 15.05 9.87 -11.42
CA SER A 101 16.12 10.80 -11.75
C SER A 101 15.75 12.21 -11.34
N THR A 102 16.70 13.13 -11.36
CA THR A 102 16.45 14.57 -11.18
C THR A 102 15.38 15.08 -12.12
N GLU A 103 15.48 14.75 -13.42
CA GLU A 103 14.50 15.13 -14.43
C GLU A 103 13.10 14.63 -14.04
N THR A 104 12.94 13.34 -13.73
CA THR A 104 11.61 12.78 -13.41
C THR A 104 11.06 13.21 -12.05
N CYS A 105 11.92 13.60 -11.11
CA CYS A 105 11.49 14.04 -9.77
C CYS A 105 11.24 15.55 -9.68
N ILE A 106 11.91 16.38 -10.49
CA ILE A 106 11.82 17.85 -10.43
C ILE A 106 11.04 18.39 -11.63
N ASP A 107 11.39 17.94 -12.83
CA ASP A 107 10.87 18.47 -14.11
C ASP A 107 9.70 17.63 -14.67
N GLY A 108 9.65 16.34 -14.34
CA GLY A 108 8.55 15.42 -14.60
C GLY A 108 7.29 15.82 -13.82
N GLY A 109 6.15 15.88 -14.51
CA GLY A 109 4.88 16.29 -13.92
C GLY A 109 4.39 15.30 -12.85
N LEU A 110 3.66 15.81 -11.86
CA LEU A 110 3.03 15.10 -10.74
C LEU A 110 3.93 14.15 -9.92
N THR A 111 4.72 14.69 -9.00
CA THR A 111 5.30 13.93 -7.88
C THR A 111 4.23 13.61 -6.84
N VAL A 112 4.52 12.74 -5.85
CA VAL A 112 3.58 12.42 -4.74
C VAL A 112 2.92 13.66 -4.14
N GLN A 113 3.66 14.77 -4.04
CA GLN A 113 3.22 16.02 -3.43
C GLN A 113 2.14 16.75 -4.24
N ASP A 114 2.08 16.48 -5.54
CA ASP A 114 1.09 17.06 -6.46
C ASP A 114 -0.18 16.20 -6.56
N ILE A 115 -0.07 14.91 -6.21
CA ILE A 115 -1.16 13.93 -6.29
C ILE A 115 -1.88 13.83 -4.93
N PHE A 116 -1.14 13.81 -3.83
CA PHE A 116 -1.67 13.69 -2.49
C PHE A 116 -1.00 14.68 -1.52
N PRO A 117 -1.77 15.37 -0.67
CA PRO A 117 -1.19 16.08 0.45
C PRO A 117 -0.40 15.09 1.31
N LEU A 118 0.80 15.48 1.76
CA LEU A 118 1.54 14.71 2.76
C LEU A 118 0.81 14.70 4.12
N ASN A 119 -0.12 15.63 4.31
CA ASN A 119 -0.83 15.82 5.55
C ASN A 119 -2.22 15.17 5.50
N LEU A 120 -2.43 14.16 6.34
CA LEU A 120 -3.70 13.46 6.52
C LEU A 120 -4.89 14.38 6.80
N THR A 121 -4.73 15.49 7.51
CA THR A 121 -5.87 16.37 7.82
C THR A 121 -6.41 17.08 6.58
N LEU A 122 -5.65 17.09 5.48
CA LEU A 122 -6.09 17.57 4.18
C LEU A 122 -6.63 16.44 3.29
N PHE A 123 -6.57 15.18 3.77
CA PHE A 123 -6.88 13.97 3.02
C PHE A 123 -7.28 12.78 3.95
N SER A 124 -8.29 12.96 4.78
CA SER A 124 -8.84 11.90 5.65
C SER A 124 -10.18 11.42 5.10
N ASN A 125 -10.18 10.28 4.40
CA ASN A 125 -11.38 9.59 3.94
C ASN A 125 -11.20 8.07 4.10
N GLY A 126 -12.30 7.32 3.98
CA GLY A 126 -12.28 5.87 4.03
C GLY A 126 -11.59 5.36 5.30
N VAL A 127 -10.63 4.45 5.16
CA VAL A 127 -9.91 3.85 6.31
C VAL A 127 -9.06 4.86 7.09
N LEU A 128 -8.75 6.03 6.50
CA LEU A 128 -7.93 7.08 7.12
C LEU A 128 -8.75 8.14 7.86
N ASP A 129 -10.08 8.16 7.70
CA ASP A 129 -10.95 8.95 8.57
C ASP A 129 -11.26 8.14 9.83
N THR A 130 -10.47 8.37 10.89
CA THR A 130 -10.61 7.67 12.17
C THR A 130 -11.86 8.07 12.97
N THR A 131 -12.66 9.02 12.45
CA THR A 131 -13.87 9.53 13.09
C THR A 131 -15.17 9.06 12.44
N ASP A 132 -15.11 8.53 11.22
CA ASP A 132 -16.28 8.01 10.52
C ASP A 132 -16.76 6.69 11.16
N PRO A 133 -17.99 6.59 11.68
CA PRO A 133 -18.50 5.36 12.32
C PRO A 133 -18.64 4.18 11.35
N ARG A 134 -18.63 4.41 10.03
CA ARG A 134 -18.59 3.36 9.00
C ARG A 134 -17.21 2.73 8.87
N ASN A 135 -16.15 3.41 9.30
CA ASN A 135 -14.78 2.93 9.24
C ASN A 135 -14.56 1.83 10.29
N PRO A 136 -14.19 0.58 9.91
CA PRO A 136 -13.88 -0.46 10.91
C PRO A 136 -12.63 -0.14 11.75
N PHE A 137 -11.83 0.86 11.34
CA PHE A 137 -10.70 1.40 12.09
C PHE A 137 -11.08 2.62 12.95
N ALA A 138 -12.35 2.99 13.05
CA ALA A 138 -12.78 4.11 13.88
C ALA A 138 -12.29 3.93 15.31
N GLY A 139 -11.63 4.96 15.85
CA GLY A 139 -11.03 4.93 17.19
C GLY A 139 -9.77 4.07 17.35
N TRP A 140 -9.25 3.42 16.29
CA TRP A 140 -7.94 2.77 16.35
C TRP A 140 -6.81 3.81 16.41
N THR A 141 -5.65 3.40 16.91
CA THR A 141 -4.44 4.18 16.76
C THR A 141 -3.95 4.11 15.30
N LEU A 142 -3.84 5.26 14.64
CA LEU A 142 -3.31 5.37 13.28
C LEU A 142 -1.87 5.90 13.29
N VAL A 143 -0.95 5.14 12.69
CA VAL A 143 0.40 5.60 12.36
C VAL A 143 0.51 5.65 10.84
N TYR A 144 0.67 6.86 10.30
CA TYR A 144 0.66 7.11 8.87
C TYR A 144 2.03 7.57 8.38
N LEU A 145 2.52 6.89 7.35
CA LEU A 145 3.76 7.19 6.68
C LEU A 145 3.46 7.95 5.39
N PRO A 146 3.61 9.28 5.39
CA PRO A 146 3.54 10.02 4.15
C PRO A 146 4.72 9.66 3.26
N TYR A 147 4.48 9.71 1.96
CA TYR A 147 5.45 9.34 0.95
C TYR A 147 5.92 10.58 0.22
N CYS A 148 7.18 10.95 0.41
CA CYS A 148 7.75 12.13 -0.25
C CYS A 148 9.16 11.87 -0.78
N SER A 149 9.58 10.61 -0.88
CA SER A 149 10.94 10.22 -1.27
C SER A 149 11.03 9.72 -2.71
N GLY A 150 9.91 9.48 -3.39
CA GLY A 150 9.89 9.10 -4.82
C GLY A 150 10.35 7.67 -5.14
N ASP A 151 10.68 6.88 -4.14
CA ASP A 151 11.33 5.55 -4.23
C ASP A 151 10.54 4.42 -3.54
N SER A 152 9.22 4.59 -3.39
CA SER A 152 8.30 3.64 -2.77
C SER A 152 8.76 3.10 -1.41
N PHE A 153 9.37 3.95 -0.58
CA PHE A 153 9.90 3.59 0.75
C PHE A 153 11.09 2.63 0.76
N MET A 154 11.76 2.43 -0.37
CA MET A 154 12.83 1.42 -0.49
C MET A 154 14.22 2.03 -0.65
N GLY A 155 14.33 3.23 -1.20
CA GLY A 155 15.61 3.78 -1.61
C GLY A 155 16.45 4.38 -0.47
N ASN A 156 17.77 4.37 -0.67
CA ASN A 156 18.73 5.11 0.17
C ASN A 156 19.87 5.72 -0.65
N LYS A 157 19.54 6.34 -1.79
CA LYS A 157 20.50 6.90 -2.73
C LYS A 157 20.37 8.41 -2.84
N VAL A 158 21.41 9.05 -3.33
CA VAL A 158 21.37 10.44 -3.80
C VAL A 158 21.77 10.41 -5.28
N THR A 159 21.09 11.18 -6.12
CA THR A 159 21.45 11.31 -7.53
C THR A 159 22.87 11.89 -7.67
N GLU A 160 23.53 11.62 -8.80
CA GLU A 160 24.93 12.02 -9.02
C GLU A 160 25.14 13.54 -8.97
N ASP A 161 24.12 14.31 -9.38
CA ASP A 161 24.10 15.77 -9.30
C ASP A 161 23.82 16.32 -7.88
N GLY A 162 23.46 15.44 -6.94
CA GLY A 162 23.16 15.81 -5.55
C GLY A 162 21.81 16.48 -5.32
N LEU A 163 20.94 16.54 -6.34
CA LEU A 163 19.69 17.31 -6.27
C LEU A 163 18.50 16.52 -5.71
N VAL A 164 18.51 15.20 -5.87
CA VAL A 164 17.40 14.33 -5.46
C VAL A 164 17.87 13.27 -4.47
N HIS A 165 17.09 13.10 -3.40
CA HIS A 165 17.36 12.18 -2.31
C HIS A 165 16.31 11.05 -2.21
N PHE A 166 16.63 9.89 -2.74
CA PHE A 166 15.84 8.67 -2.52
C PHE A 166 16.09 8.17 -1.08
N LYS A 167 15.24 8.59 -0.13
CA LYS A 167 15.38 8.33 1.31
C LYS A 167 14.21 7.56 1.92
N GLY A 168 13.43 6.88 1.09
CA GLY A 168 12.30 6.07 1.52
C GLY A 168 12.67 5.03 2.57
N ASN A 169 13.85 4.41 2.46
CA ASN A 169 14.34 3.50 3.48
C ASN A 169 14.50 4.17 4.84
N LYS A 170 15.14 5.35 4.86
CA LYS A 170 15.38 6.10 6.11
C LYS A 170 14.07 6.59 6.71
N ASN A 171 13.14 7.01 5.87
CA ASN A 171 11.80 7.44 6.26
C ASN A 171 11.03 6.30 6.93
N ALA A 172 10.85 5.16 6.24
CA ALA A 172 10.16 4.01 6.80
C ALA A 172 10.86 3.49 8.06
N ARG A 173 12.20 3.41 8.05
CA ARG A 173 12.96 2.95 9.21
C ARG A 173 12.75 3.84 10.43
N ALA A 174 12.76 5.16 10.28
CA ALA A 174 12.52 6.09 11.37
C ALA A 174 11.14 5.89 12.01
N VAL A 175 10.10 5.66 11.19
CA VAL A 175 8.75 5.38 11.69
C VAL A 175 8.70 4.03 12.41
N LEU A 176 9.31 2.98 11.84
CA LEU A 176 9.33 1.66 12.45
C LEU A 176 10.11 1.64 13.77
N ASP A 177 11.25 2.32 13.85
CA ASP A 177 12.01 2.43 15.10
C ASP A 177 11.19 3.17 16.18
N TRP A 178 10.48 4.23 15.80
CA TRP A 178 9.53 4.89 16.71
C TRP A 178 8.38 3.95 17.12
N LEU A 179 7.80 3.21 16.17
CA LEU A 179 6.72 2.27 16.43
C LEU A 179 7.16 1.18 17.42
N PHE A 180 8.31 0.56 17.19
CA PHE A 180 8.84 -0.51 18.04
C PHE A 180 9.24 -0.02 19.43
N ALA A 181 9.64 1.24 19.57
CA ALA A 181 9.86 1.83 20.87
C ALA A 181 8.55 2.03 21.65
N ASN A 182 7.47 2.38 20.96
CA ASN A 182 6.16 2.71 21.55
C ASN A 182 5.19 1.53 21.64
N PHE A 183 5.55 0.34 21.14
CA PHE A 183 4.71 -0.85 21.22
C PHE A 183 5.60 -2.09 21.40
N GLY A 184 5.28 -2.93 22.39
CA GLY A 184 6.03 -4.16 22.68
C GLY A 184 6.30 -4.37 24.16
N ASP A 185 6.93 -5.49 24.47
CA ASP A 185 7.46 -5.81 25.79
C ASP A 185 8.49 -4.74 26.20
N GLY A 186 8.14 -3.93 27.21
CA GLY A 186 8.98 -2.82 27.68
C GLY A 186 8.71 -1.47 27.00
N ALA A 187 7.63 -1.34 26.23
CA ALA A 187 7.12 -0.04 25.82
C ALA A 187 6.47 0.66 27.03
N ASP A 188 6.74 1.97 27.19
CA ASP A 188 6.10 2.82 28.20
C ASP A 188 4.70 3.22 27.71
N ASN A 189 3.78 2.28 27.65
CA ASN A 189 2.42 2.55 27.18
C ASN A 189 1.59 3.07 28.36
N VAL A 190 0.91 4.21 28.15
CA VAL A 190 0.12 4.96 29.15
C VAL A 190 -0.76 4.07 30.04
N ASP A 191 -1.28 2.99 29.46
CA ASP A 191 -2.27 2.13 30.10
C ASP A 191 -1.78 0.69 30.38
N ASN A 192 -0.51 0.36 30.08
CA ASN A 192 -0.01 -1.04 30.06
C ASN A 192 -0.91 -2.01 29.26
N ARG A 193 -1.73 -1.49 28.35
CA ARG A 193 -2.64 -2.32 27.54
C ARG A 193 -1.84 -3.03 26.45
N PRO A 194 -2.02 -4.36 26.30
CA PRO A 194 -1.35 -5.10 25.24
C PRO A 194 -1.84 -4.64 23.88
N LEU A 195 -0.95 -4.68 22.88
CA LEU A 195 -1.37 -4.64 21.48
C LEU A 195 -2.12 -5.94 21.17
N GLU A 196 -3.41 -5.85 20.86
CA GLU A 196 -4.25 -6.99 20.55
C GLU A 196 -4.39 -7.18 19.04
N ARG A 197 -4.36 -6.10 18.25
CA ARG A 197 -4.59 -6.13 16.80
C ARG A 197 -3.67 -5.17 16.06
N ALA A 198 -3.18 -5.61 14.90
CA ALA A 198 -2.37 -4.79 14.02
C ALA A 198 -2.74 -5.02 12.55
N ILE A 199 -3.06 -3.95 11.83
CA ILE A 199 -3.20 -4.00 10.37
C ILE A 199 -2.08 -3.16 9.76
N PHE A 200 -1.32 -3.79 8.86
CA PHE A 200 -0.28 -3.13 8.08
C PHE A 200 -0.81 -2.92 6.66
N GLY A 201 -1.23 -1.69 6.39
CA GLY A 201 -1.90 -1.30 5.16
C GLY A 201 -1.06 -0.38 4.29
N GLY A 202 -1.31 -0.39 2.99
CA GLY A 202 -0.69 0.55 2.07
C GLY A 202 -1.43 0.61 0.75
N LEU A 203 -1.28 1.73 0.06
CA LEU A 203 -1.86 1.97 -1.26
C LEU A 203 -0.76 2.05 -2.32
N SER A 204 -0.92 1.39 -3.47
CA SER A 204 -0.08 1.62 -4.66
C SER A 204 1.41 1.46 -4.35
N SER A 205 2.22 2.52 -4.42
CA SER A 205 3.63 2.53 -3.97
C SER A 205 3.82 2.15 -2.49
N GLY A 206 2.86 2.51 -1.62
CA GLY A 206 2.83 2.08 -0.23
C GLY A 206 2.46 0.59 -0.07
N ALA A 207 1.60 0.06 -0.93
CA ALA A 207 1.36 -1.39 -1.00
C ALA A 207 2.60 -2.12 -1.53
N LEU A 208 3.33 -1.53 -2.50
CA LEU A 208 4.62 -2.03 -2.93
C LEU A 208 5.62 -2.09 -1.76
N ALA A 209 5.67 -1.03 -0.95
CA ALA A 209 6.53 -0.97 0.24
C ALA A 209 6.28 -2.14 1.21
N LEU A 210 5.02 -2.55 1.40
CA LEU A 210 4.68 -3.67 2.29
C LEU A 210 5.33 -5.00 1.85
N ALA A 211 5.63 -5.20 0.57
CA ALA A 211 6.40 -6.38 0.16
C ALA A 211 7.80 -6.43 0.78
N TYR A 212 8.39 -5.26 1.05
CA TYR A 212 9.74 -5.10 1.58
C TYR A 212 9.74 -5.00 3.12
N TRP A 213 8.75 -4.30 3.68
CA TRP A 213 8.69 -4.01 5.11
C TRP A 213 7.89 -5.02 5.94
N SER A 214 7.00 -5.81 5.32
CA SER A 214 6.15 -6.78 6.04
C SER A 214 6.95 -7.81 6.82
N ASN A 215 8.08 -8.30 6.30
CA ASN A 215 8.92 -9.22 7.04
C ASN A 215 9.39 -8.62 8.37
N LEU A 216 9.92 -7.39 8.36
CA LEU A 216 10.42 -6.73 9.57
C LEU A 216 9.29 -6.47 10.57
N LEU A 217 8.13 -6.02 10.08
CA LEU A 217 6.93 -5.82 10.89
C LEU A 217 6.47 -7.12 11.56
N LEU A 218 6.43 -8.23 10.82
CA LEU A 218 5.99 -9.52 11.34
C LEU A 218 7.04 -10.18 12.25
N GLN A 219 8.34 -9.94 12.02
CA GLN A 219 9.40 -10.29 12.97
C GLN A 219 9.20 -9.55 14.30
N TRP A 220 8.88 -8.26 14.24
CA TRP A 220 8.57 -7.47 15.42
C TRP A 220 7.33 -7.99 16.15
N ILE A 221 6.23 -8.30 15.45
CA ILE A 221 5.04 -8.93 16.07
C ILE A 221 5.41 -10.25 16.76
N ASN A 222 6.25 -11.08 16.13
CA ASN A 222 6.61 -12.39 16.67
C ASN A 222 7.59 -12.35 17.85
N SER A 223 8.44 -11.32 17.93
CA SER A 223 9.52 -11.23 18.92
C SER A 223 9.34 -10.14 19.97
N GLY A 224 8.47 -9.15 19.69
CA GLY A 224 8.25 -7.97 20.52
C GLY A 224 7.12 -8.11 21.54
N PHE A 225 6.36 -9.19 21.54
CA PHE A 225 5.17 -9.38 22.40
C PHE A 225 5.17 -10.73 23.13
N THR A 226 6.32 -11.12 23.69
CA THR A 226 6.54 -12.41 24.35
C THR A 226 5.94 -12.49 25.76
N GLN A 227 5.66 -11.35 26.42
CA GLN A 227 5.05 -11.33 27.75
C GLN A 227 3.52 -11.48 27.70
N GLN A 228 2.91 -11.34 26.53
CA GLN A 228 1.47 -11.49 26.36
C GLN A 228 1.05 -12.96 26.22
N VAL A 229 -0.16 -13.27 26.67
CA VAL A 229 -0.72 -14.63 26.56
C VAL A 229 -1.03 -14.98 25.10
N GLN A 230 -1.48 -14.01 24.33
CA GLN A 230 -1.80 -14.14 22.91
C GLN A 230 -0.96 -13.14 22.10
N LYS A 231 -0.57 -13.56 20.90
CA LYS A 231 0.09 -12.66 19.95
C LYS A 231 -0.94 -11.69 19.35
N PRO A 232 -0.53 -10.47 18.95
CA PRO A 232 -1.41 -9.56 18.25
C PRO A 232 -1.98 -10.20 16.96
N ILE A 233 -3.30 -10.11 16.79
CA ILE A 233 -4.00 -10.54 15.58
C ILE A 233 -3.61 -9.60 14.44
N THR A 234 -2.84 -10.11 13.49
CA THR A 234 -2.18 -9.28 12.47
C THR A 234 -2.67 -9.59 11.06
N THR A 235 -2.82 -8.58 10.19
CA THR A 235 -3.09 -8.74 8.75
C THR A 235 -2.27 -7.74 7.94
N VAL A 236 -1.79 -8.15 6.76
CA VAL A 236 -1.15 -7.26 5.78
C VAL A 236 -2.12 -6.97 4.65
N LEU A 237 -2.38 -5.70 4.36
CA LEU A 237 -3.43 -5.23 3.47
C LEU A 237 -2.86 -4.39 2.31
N PHE A 238 -2.95 -4.93 1.10
CA PHE A 238 -2.46 -4.32 -0.13
C PHE A 238 -3.63 -3.73 -0.91
N ASP A 239 -3.67 -2.42 -1.04
CA ASP A 239 -4.62 -1.72 -1.90
C ASP A 239 -3.94 -1.36 -3.24
N SER A 240 -4.46 -1.89 -4.34
CA SER A 240 -4.03 -1.57 -5.70
C SER A 240 -2.54 -1.84 -5.97
N ASN A 241 -2.05 -3.02 -5.59
CA ASN A 241 -0.73 -3.52 -6.04
C ASN A 241 -0.64 -5.06 -6.01
N VAL A 242 0.04 -5.64 -7.00
CA VAL A 242 0.32 -7.09 -7.07
C VAL A 242 1.66 -7.40 -7.78
N PHE A 243 2.59 -6.43 -7.78
CA PHE A 243 4.00 -6.63 -8.16
C PHE A 243 4.22 -7.25 -9.55
N PHE A 244 3.75 -6.60 -10.62
CA PHE A 244 3.74 -7.15 -11.99
C PHE A 244 4.83 -6.61 -12.93
N PHE A 245 5.78 -5.80 -12.44
CA PHE A 245 6.86 -5.29 -13.29
C PHE A 245 7.71 -6.46 -13.84
N LYS A 246 8.01 -6.46 -15.15
CA LYS A 246 8.92 -7.45 -15.75
C LYS A 246 10.36 -7.21 -15.29
N GLU A 247 11.16 -8.28 -15.36
CA GLU A 247 12.55 -8.39 -14.89
C GLU A 247 13.41 -7.15 -15.23
N TYR A 248 13.38 -6.68 -16.48
CA TYR A 248 14.20 -5.54 -16.90
C TYR A 248 13.93 -4.24 -16.11
N LEU A 249 12.66 -3.85 -15.96
CA LEU A 249 12.33 -2.63 -15.22
C LEU A 249 12.59 -2.81 -13.73
N SER A 250 12.31 -4.00 -13.20
CA SER A 250 12.61 -4.36 -11.81
C SER A 250 14.08 -4.14 -11.47
N ASP A 251 15.00 -4.68 -12.27
CA ASP A 251 16.45 -4.54 -12.08
C ASP A 251 16.89 -3.09 -12.05
N ARG A 252 16.39 -2.31 -13.02
CA ARG A 252 16.73 -0.89 -13.12
C ARG A 252 16.21 -0.08 -11.94
N VAL A 253 15.01 -0.37 -11.47
CA VAL A 253 14.44 0.31 -10.29
C VAL A 253 15.26 -0.02 -9.04
N LEU A 254 15.65 -1.28 -8.84
CA LEU A 254 16.49 -1.70 -7.72
C LEU A 254 17.86 -0.99 -7.73
N GLU A 255 18.46 -0.83 -8.91
CA GLU A 255 19.73 -0.11 -9.12
C GLU A 255 19.59 1.41 -8.89
N ILE A 256 18.52 2.02 -9.43
CA ILE A 256 18.28 3.47 -9.36
C ILE A 256 18.06 3.91 -7.91
N TRP A 257 17.29 3.16 -7.13
CA TRP A 257 17.01 3.51 -5.73
C TRP A 257 18.00 2.93 -4.73
N ASP A 258 18.93 2.07 -5.18
CA ASP A 258 19.88 1.34 -4.32
C ASP A 258 19.15 0.52 -3.24
N VAL A 259 18.20 -0.32 -3.67
CA VAL A 259 17.28 -1.07 -2.80
C VAL A 259 17.93 -2.30 -2.17
N CYS A 260 18.93 -2.92 -2.80
CA CYS A 260 19.48 -4.20 -2.32
C CYS A 260 20.52 -4.03 -1.21
N GLN A 261 20.14 -3.31 -0.15
CA GLN A 261 20.95 -2.99 1.00
C GLN A 261 20.47 -3.76 2.24
N PRO A 262 21.38 -4.15 3.16
CA PRO A 262 21.04 -5.01 4.31
C PRO A 262 20.08 -4.38 5.34
N ASN A 263 19.79 -3.09 5.24
CA ASN A 263 19.00 -2.30 6.18
C ASN A 263 17.50 -2.19 5.84
N ILE A 264 17.01 -2.91 4.82
CA ILE A 264 15.59 -2.92 4.40
C ILE A 264 14.79 -4.06 5.07
N GLY A 265 15.34 -4.69 6.12
CA GLY A 265 14.68 -5.81 6.80
C GLY A 265 14.75 -7.14 6.01
N PHE A 266 15.59 -7.15 4.97
CA PHE A 266 15.94 -8.35 4.23
C PHE A 266 16.84 -9.25 5.07
N ASN A 267 16.45 -10.52 5.18
CA ASN A 267 17.40 -11.54 5.60
C ASN A 267 18.43 -11.78 4.48
N GLN A 268 19.47 -12.54 4.81
CA GLN A 268 20.57 -12.80 3.88
C GLN A 268 20.10 -13.43 2.55
N THR A 269 19.10 -14.32 2.60
CA THR A 269 18.52 -14.97 1.42
C THR A 269 17.82 -13.97 0.49
N ILE A 270 16.99 -13.08 1.05
CA ILE A 270 16.33 -12.02 0.26
C ILE A 270 17.36 -11.09 -0.36
N LEU A 271 18.37 -10.69 0.42
CA LEU A 271 19.40 -9.77 -0.05
C LEU A 271 20.19 -10.37 -1.23
N GLU A 272 20.45 -11.67 -1.20
CA GLU A 272 21.08 -12.40 -2.30
C GLU A 272 20.21 -12.43 -3.55
N LEU A 273 18.91 -12.70 -3.42
CA LEU A 273 17.94 -12.66 -4.52
C LEU A 273 17.83 -11.25 -5.11
N CYS A 274 17.74 -10.21 -4.27
CA CYS A 274 17.73 -8.81 -4.70
C CYS A 274 18.95 -8.45 -5.54
N LYS A 275 20.14 -8.85 -5.09
CA LYS A 275 21.38 -8.58 -5.83
C LYS A 275 21.49 -9.35 -7.15
N GLN A 276 20.70 -10.41 -7.34
CA GLN A 276 20.67 -11.20 -8.56
C GLN A 276 19.71 -10.64 -9.61
N GLY A 277 18.86 -9.66 -9.25
CA GLY A 277 17.83 -9.08 -10.14
C GLY A 277 16.48 -9.82 -10.10
N ASP A 278 16.45 -11.04 -9.56
CA ASP A 278 15.27 -11.89 -9.51
C ASP A 278 14.28 -11.56 -8.37
N PHE A 279 14.26 -10.32 -7.85
CA PHE A 279 13.49 -9.99 -6.65
C PHE A 279 12.75 -8.66 -6.79
N PHE A 280 11.48 -8.69 -7.20
CA PHE A 280 10.65 -7.49 -7.18
C PHE A 280 9.26 -7.75 -6.64
N GLY A 281 9.10 -7.52 -5.34
CA GLY A 281 7.81 -7.53 -4.64
C GLY A 281 7.19 -8.93 -4.48
N LEU A 282 6.95 -9.65 -5.58
CA LEU A 282 6.29 -10.96 -5.58
C LEU A 282 7.11 -12.00 -4.82
N GLU A 283 8.40 -12.10 -5.11
CA GLU A 283 9.32 -13.06 -4.46
C GLU A 283 9.47 -12.74 -2.97
N ALA A 284 9.45 -11.44 -2.63
CA ALA A 284 9.44 -10.96 -1.26
C ALA A 284 8.21 -11.48 -0.51
N VAL A 285 7.03 -11.21 -1.05
CA VAL A 285 5.76 -11.64 -0.45
C VAL A 285 5.66 -13.17 -0.41
N LEU A 286 6.11 -13.88 -1.45
CA LEU A 286 6.14 -15.34 -1.46
C LEU A 286 6.98 -15.91 -0.31
N LEU A 287 8.13 -15.31 -0.02
CA LEU A 287 8.98 -15.77 1.07
C LEU A 287 8.35 -15.47 2.45
N VAL A 288 7.77 -14.27 2.59
CA VAL A 288 7.15 -13.84 3.85
C VAL A 288 5.90 -14.66 4.14
N THR A 289 5.02 -14.87 3.16
CA THR A 289 3.81 -15.68 3.34
C THR A 289 4.12 -17.12 3.74
N LYS A 290 5.19 -17.72 3.18
CA LYS A 290 5.70 -19.05 3.62
C LYS A 290 6.19 -19.08 5.06
N THR A 291 6.64 -17.95 5.59
CA THR A 291 7.20 -17.83 6.94
C THR A 291 6.11 -17.57 7.97
N TYR A 292 5.09 -16.77 7.63
CA TYR A 292 4.00 -16.34 8.52
C TYR A 292 2.65 -16.85 8.01
N THR A 293 2.47 -18.17 8.05
CA THR A 293 1.31 -18.85 7.44
C THR A 293 -0.02 -18.52 8.14
N ASP A 294 0.04 -18.04 9.39
CA ASP A 294 -1.11 -17.63 10.21
C ASP A 294 -1.58 -16.18 9.95
N VAL A 295 -0.79 -15.39 9.22
CA VAL A 295 -1.06 -13.98 8.94
C VAL A 295 -1.72 -13.83 7.57
N PRO A 296 -2.92 -13.23 7.45
CA PRO A 296 -3.51 -12.95 6.16
C PRO A 296 -2.75 -11.88 5.37
N PHE A 297 -2.53 -12.13 4.09
CA PHE A 297 -2.05 -11.17 3.08
C PHE A 297 -3.20 -10.89 2.10
N ALA A 298 -3.85 -9.76 2.30
CA ALA A 298 -5.10 -9.40 1.64
C ALA A 298 -4.87 -8.38 0.53
N PHE A 299 -5.26 -8.71 -0.70
CA PHE A 299 -5.08 -7.89 -1.90
C PHE A 299 -6.42 -7.35 -2.39
N ILE A 300 -6.54 -6.04 -2.58
CA ILE A 300 -7.71 -5.37 -3.15
C ILE A 300 -7.30 -4.79 -4.50
N LEU A 301 -8.01 -5.17 -5.57
CA LEU A 301 -7.63 -4.84 -6.95
C LEU A 301 -8.85 -4.52 -7.81
N GLY A 302 -8.76 -3.43 -8.57
CA GLY A 302 -9.63 -3.20 -9.72
C GLY A 302 -9.25 -4.17 -10.85
N LYS A 303 -10.22 -4.86 -11.44
CA LYS A 303 -9.96 -5.80 -12.56
C LYS A 303 -9.29 -5.11 -13.76
N GLY A 304 -9.59 -3.83 -13.96
CA GLY A 304 -9.05 -3.01 -15.03
C GLY A 304 -8.12 -1.90 -14.54
N ASP A 305 -7.57 -2.00 -13.32
CA ASP A 305 -6.75 -0.96 -12.69
C ASP A 305 -5.78 -0.34 -13.71
N LEU A 306 -6.05 0.91 -14.10
CA LEU A 306 -5.40 1.54 -15.24
C LEU A 306 -3.95 1.91 -14.96
N VAL A 307 -3.61 2.23 -13.71
CA VAL A 307 -2.25 2.56 -13.30
C VAL A 307 -1.40 1.30 -13.38
N LEU A 308 -1.90 0.19 -12.85
CA LEU A 308 -1.20 -1.08 -12.88
C LEU A 308 -1.13 -1.66 -14.31
N LEU A 309 -2.21 -1.57 -15.09
CA LEU A 309 -2.20 -1.93 -16.52
C LEU A 309 -1.11 -1.16 -17.24
N GLY A 310 -1.07 0.15 -17.05
CA GLY A 310 -0.11 0.99 -17.71
C GLY A 310 1.35 0.64 -17.34
N GLY A 311 1.65 0.53 -16.04
CA GLY A 311 2.97 0.11 -15.57
C GLY A 311 3.39 -1.25 -16.12
N TRP A 312 2.45 -2.20 -16.19
CA TRP A 312 2.70 -3.52 -16.80
C TRP A 312 3.07 -3.43 -18.28
N CYS A 313 2.37 -2.59 -19.04
CA CYS A 313 2.62 -2.41 -20.48
C CYS A 313 4.03 -1.95 -20.79
N VAL A 314 4.57 -1.06 -19.98
CA VAL A 314 5.90 -0.47 -20.24
C VAL A 314 7.04 -1.23 -19.61
N SER A 315 6.76 -2.03 -18.58
CA SER A 315 7.79 -2.75 -17.84
C SER A 315 8.62 -3.75 -18.66
N GLY A 316 8.16 -4.11 -19.87
CA GLY A 316 8.78 -5.12 -20.71
C GLY A 316 9.37 -4.64 -22.03
N LEU A 317 9.56 -3.33 -22.21
CA LEU A 317 10.06 -2.74 -23.44
C LEU A 317 11.56 -2.44 -23.31
N GLU A 318 12.37 -2.95 -24.24
CA GLU A 318 13.83 -2.77 -24.25
C GLU A 318 14.22 -1.41 -24.83
N GLY A 319 15.18 -0.71 -24.21
CA GLY A 319 15.68 0.59 -24.70
C GLY A 319 14.88 1.81 -24.23
N ILE A 320 13.94 1.61 -23.30
CA ILE A 320 13.28 2.69 -22.58
C ILE A 320 14.18 3.19 -21.45
N ASP A 321 14.54 4.46 -21.51
CA ASP A 321 15.30 5.13 -20.46
C ASP A 321 14.35 5.84 -19.49
N VAL A 322 13.93 5.10 -18.46
CA VAL A 322 13.10 5.64 -17.35
C VAL A 322 13.82 6.71 -16.55
N ALA A 323 15.16 6.78 -16.60
CA ALA A 323 15.94 7.82 -15.93
C ALA A 323 16.03 9.11 -16.78
N ALA A 324 15.96 9.01 -18.11
CA ALA A 324 16.00 10.18 -19.00
C ALA A 324 14.64 10.87 -19.23
N GLY A 325 13.62 10.58 -18.41
CA GLY A 325 12.30 11.22 -18.53
C GLY A 325 11.51 10.83 -19.79
N SER A 326 11.94 9.80 -20.51
CA SER A 326 11.25 9.32 -21.72
C SER A 326 9.89 8.66 -21.42
N ILE A 327 9.62 8.35 -20.14
CA ILE A 327 8.32 7.97 -19.62
C ILE A 327 8.07 8.69 -18.30
N ASP A 328 6.99 9.45 -18.22
CA ASP A 328 6.44 9.94 -16.97
C ASP A 328 5.61 8.81 -16.31
N LEU A 329 6.30 7.97 -15.52
CA LEU A 329 5.66 6.94 -14.70
C LEU A 329 4.83 7.55 -13.56
N ALA A 330 5.01 8.85 -13.27
CA ALA A 330 4.30 9.57 -12.23
C ALA A 330 2.83 9.85 -12.59
N ASN A 331 2.54 9.99 -13.90
CA ASN A 331 1.21 10.23 -14.49
C ASN A 331 0.55 9.04 -15.18
N PHE A 332 1.15 7.84 -15.07
CA PHE A 332 0.96 6.76 -16.03
C PHE A 332 -0.51 6.33 -16.24
N GLY A 333 -1.13 6.86 -17.30
CA GLY A 333 -2.48 6.52 -17.76
C GLY A 333 -2.52 6.16 -19.26
N LEU A 334 -3.73 5.97 -19.83
CA LEU A 334 -3.91 5.61 -21.25
C LEU A 334 -3.34 6.65 -22.24
N ALA A 335 -3.18 7.91 -21.82
CA ALA A 335 -2.58 8.96 -22.64
C ALA A 335 -1.05 8.77 -22.79
N ASP A 336 -0.37 8.30 -21.75
CA ASP A 336 1.07 8.04 -21.76
C ASP A 336 1.42 6.76 -22.50
N VAL A 337 0.53 5.76 -22.47
CA VAL A 337 0.60 4.59 -23.37
C VAL A 337 0.64 5.05 -24.84
N PHE A 338 -0.09 6.11 -25.20
CA PHE A 338 -0.09 6.66 -26.55
C PHE A 338 1.20 7.40 -26.89
N THR A 339 1.77 8.16 -25.93
CA THR A 339 3.07 8.83 -26.07
C THR A 339 4.21 7.82 -26.20
N VAL A 340 4.17 6.76 -25.40
CA VAL A 340 5.10 5.62 -25.48
C VAL A 340 4.95 4.90 -26.82
N LEU A 341 3.73 4.63 -27.28
CA LEU A 341 3.49 4.05 -28.61
C LEU A 341 4.02 4.94 -29.76
N LEU A 342 3.91 6.27 -29.65
CA LEU A 342 4.45 7.23 -30.63
C LEU A 342 5.98 7.31 -30.60
N TYR A 343 6.60 7.15 -29.43
CA TYR A 343 8.05 7.08 -29.27
C TYR A 343 8.60 5.74 -29.82
N LEU A 344 7.96 4.61 -29.48
CA LEU A 344 8.30 3.27 -29.98
C LEU A 344 8.13 3.15 -31.50
N ALA A 345 7.13 3.81 -32.07
CA ALA A 345 6.95 3.87 -33.52
C ALA A 345 8.13 4.54 -34.26
N GLN A 346 8.95 5.31 -33.55
CA GLN A 346 10.14 5.97 -34.08
C GLN A 346 11.44 5.18 -33.82
N SER A 347 11.49 4.37 -32.75
CA SER A 347 12.71 3.66 -32.33
C SER A 347 12.78 2.19 -32.77
N ASP A 348 11.72 1.39 -32.60
CA ASP A 348 11.67 -0.02 -33.01
C ASP A 348 10.23 -0.50 -33.27
N PRO A 349 9.80 -0.64 -34.55
CA PRO A 349 8.46 -1.10 -34.93
C PRO A 349 8.08 -2.49 -34.39
N ALA A 350 9.04 -3.35 -34.02
CA ALA A 350 8.75 -4.66 -33.44
C ALA A 350 8.22 -4.55 -32.00
N GLN A 351 8.64 -3.53 -31.24
CA GLN A 351 8.17 -3.26 -29.87
C GLN A 351 6.78 -2.60 -29.82
N VAL A 352 6.36 -1.95 -30.91
CA VAL A 352 4.99 -1.43 -31.08
C VAL A 352 3.97 -2.56 -31.03
N ALA A 353 4.33 -3.77 -31.49
CA ALA A 353 3.46 -4.94 -31.40
C ALA A 353 3.19 -5.33 -29.94
N ASP A 354 4.22 -5.34 -29.08
CA ASP A 354 4.10 -5.67 -27.65
C ASP A 354 3.27 -4.64 -26.86
N ALA A 355 3.37 -3.36 -27.21
CA ALA A 355 2.53 -2.31 -26.64
C ALA A 355 1.08 -2.36 -27.17
N LEU A 356 0.85 -2.74 -28.44
CA LEU A 356 -0.48 -3.03 -29.00
C LEU A 356 -1.15 -4.25 -28.36
N TYR A 357 -0.37 -5.15 -27.75
CA TYR A 357 -0.84 -6.33 -27.04
C TYR A 357 -1.31 -6.07 -25.60
N CYS A 358 -1.29 -4.81 -25.17
CA CYS A 358 -1.58 -4.42 -23.80
C CYS A 358 -3.06 -4.04 -23.61
N THR A 359 -3.91 -5.06 -23.40
CA THR A 359 -5.35 -4.89 -23.19
C THR A 359 -5.73 -5.13 -21.73
N PRO A 360 -6.81 -4.50 -21.21
CA PRO A 360 -7.32 -4.79 -19.86
C PRO A 360 -7.53 -6.28 -19.59
N SER A 361 -8.00 -7.05 -20.57
CA SER A 361 -8.20 -8.51 -20.43
C SER A 361 -6.90 -9.28 -20.23
N ARG A 362 -5.83 -8.90 -20.93
CA ARG A 362 -4.52 -9.55 -20.77
C ARG A 362 -3.84 -9.14 -19.48
N PHE A 363 -3.99 -7.88 -19.08
CA PHE A 363 -3.54 -7.40 -17.78
C PHE A 363 -4.23 -8.16 -16.65
N TYR A 364 -5.56 -8.25 -16.68
CA TYR A 364 -6.32 -8.98 -15.67
C TYR A 364 -5.89 -10.46 -15.60
N LYS A 365 -5.65 -11.10 -16.75
CA LYS A 365 -5.09 -12.46 -16.79
C LYS A 365 -3.71 -12.53 -16.10
N LYS A 366 -2.84 -11.54 -16.29
CA LYS A 366 -1.53 -11.49 -15.60
C LYS A 366 -1.67 -11.25 -14.10
N VAL A 367 -2.59 -10.40 -13.66
CA VAL A 367 -2.93 -10.23 -12.25
C VAL A 367 -3.35 -11.56 -11.64
N GLN A 368 -4.23 -12.30 -12.31
CA GLN A 368 -4.65 -13.65 -11.87
C GLN A 368 -3.48 -14.63 -11.82
N GLU A 369 -2.62 -14.67 -12.84
CA GLU A 369 -1.43 -15.54 -12.83
C GLU A 369 -0.49 -15.24 -11.65
N ARG A 370 -0.30 -13.96 -11.29
CA ARG A 370 0.54 -13.55 -10.15
C ARG A 370 -0.07 -13.97 -8.81
N LEU A 371 -1.37 -13.76 -8.63
CA LEU A 371 -2.07 -14.23 -7.42
C LEU A 371 -2.10 -15.75 -7.35
N LEU A 372 -2.28 -16.44 -8.47
CA LEU A 372 -2.19 -17.91 -8.52
C LEU A 372 -0.81 -18.40 -8.10
N ILE A 373 0.28 -17.72 -8.49
CA ILE A 373 1.62 -18.05 -8.00
C ILE A 373 1.69 -17.93 -6.47
N LEU A 374 1.10 -16.88 -5.88
CA LEU A 374 1.01 -16.68 -4.43
C LEU A 374 0.09 -17.70 -3.74
N HIS A 375 -0.93 -18.21 -4.43
CA HIS A 375 -1.83 -19.24 -3.90
C HIS A 375 -1.27 -20.67 -4.06
N GLU A 376 -0.57 -20.99 -5.15
CA GLU A 376 -0.13 -22.35 -5.50
C GLU A 376 1.27 -22.69 -4.96
N ASN A 377 2.20 -21.73 -4.91
CA ASN A 377 3.58 -21.99 -4.46
C ASN A 377 3.76 -21.97 -2.95
N VAL A 378 2.68 -21.77 -2.22
CA VAL A 378 2.63 -21.55 -0.79
C VAL A 378 1.57 -22.57 -0.37
N ASN A 379 1.97 -23.67 0.28
CA ASN A 379 1.13 -24.83 0.65
C ASN A 379 -0.30 -24.48 1.11
N GLU A 380 -1.22 -25.45 1.15
CA GLU A 380 -2.63 -25.32 1.62
C GLU A 380 -2.84 -24.68 3.01
N GLU A 381 -1.75 -24.33 3.71
CA GLU A 381 -1.71 -23.69 5.02
C GLU A 381 -1.59 -22.15 4.96
N ASN A 382 -1.44 -21.54 3.78
CA ASN A 382 -1.16 -20.10 3.65
C ASN A 382 -2.41 -19.24 3.46
N ASN A 383 -2.35 -18.03 4.03
CA ASN A 383 -3.49 -17.13 4.16
C ASN A 383 -3.38 -15.95 3.20
N VAL A 384 -3.40 -16.20 1.88
CA VAL A 384 -3.47 -15.15 0.86
C VAL A 384 -4.92 -14.95 0.46
N LEU A 385 -5.39 -13.70 0.44
CA LEU A 385 -6.77 -13.33 0.14
C LEU A 385 -6.81 -12.32 -1.00
N SER A 386 -7.80 -12.44 -1.89
CA SER A 386 -7.98 -11.49 -3.00
C SER A 386 -9.41 -10.96 -3.03
N TYR A 387 -9.56 -9.64 -3.25
CA TYR A 387 -10.81 -8.94 -3.41
C TYR A 387 -10.79 -8.16 -4.72
N PHE A 388 -11.63 -8.55 -5.68
CA PHE A 388 -11.70 -7.93 -6.99
C PHE A 388 -12.90 -7.03 -7.14
N ILE A 389 -12.69 -5.89 -7.80
CA ILE A 389 -13.73 -4.90 -8.09
C ILE A 389 -13.84 -4.74 -9.62
N ASN A 390 -15.06 -4.72 -10.14
CA ASN A 390 -15.33 -4.51 -11.58
C ASN A 390 -15.17 -3.03 -11.97
N THR A 391 -13.95 -2.50 -11.87
CA THR A 391 -13.63 -1.09 -12.14
C THR A 391 -12.25 -0.92 -12.79
N PRO A 392 -12.04 0.15 -13.59
CA PRO A 392 -10.71 0.61 -13.99
C PRO A 392 -9.97 1.41 -12.90
N ASP A 393 -10.62 1.72 -11.79
CA ASP A 393 -10.07 2.59 -10.76
C ASP A 393 -8.83 1.99 -10.08
N HIS A 394 -8.01 2.90 -9.57
CA HIS A 394 -6.81 2.63 -8.79
C HIS A 394 -7.00 3.25 -7.42
N ALA A 395 -6.77 2.47 -6.36
CA ALA A 395 -7.03 2.80 -4.96
C ALA A 395 -8.50 2.77 -4.52
N PHE A 396 -8.73 2.24 -3.31
CA PHE A 396 -10.08 2.12 -2.76
C PHE A 396 -10.17 2.54 -1.29
N LEU A 397 -9.22 2.10 -0.46
CA LEU A 397 -9.31 2.19 1.00
C LEU A 397 -9.26 3.62 1.54
N PRO A 398 -8.40 4.54 1.06
CA PRO A 398 -8.36 5.90 1.58
C PRO A 398 -9.34 6.85 0.85
N PHE A 399 -10.39 6.31 0.22
CA PHE A 399 -11.37 7.06 -0.57
C PHE A 399 -12.81 6.67 -0.25
N GLU A 400 -13.79 7.48 -0.65
CA GLU A 400 -15.22 7.16 -0.55
C GLU A 400 -15.61 5.87 -1.30
N ALA A 401 -14.80 5.44 -2.28
CA ALA A 401 -14.95 4.15 -2.95
C ALA A 401 -14.97 2.99 -1.95
N PHE A 402 -14.29 3.12 -0.80
CA PHE A 402 -14.31 2.15 0.29
C PHE A 402 -15.74 1.81 0.74
N TYR A 403 -16.61 2.80 0.88
CA TYR A 403 -17.97 2.64 1.39
C TYR A 403 -19.02 2.26 0.34
N THR A 404 -18.69 2.41 -0.94
CA THR A 404 -19.67 2.32 -2.04
C THR A 404 -19.46 1.11 -2.94
N THR A 405 -18.33 0.42 -2.80
CA THR A 405 -17.92 -0.65 -3.70
C THR A 405 -18.26 -2.04 -3.16
N SER A 406 -18.59 -2.95 -4.07
CA SER A 406 -18.77 -4.38 -3.80
C SER A 406 -17.88 -5.25 -4.67
N ALA A 407 -17.71 -6.50 -4.25
CA ALA A 407 -16.90 -7.47 -4.94
C ALA A 407 -17.49 -7.76 -6.33
N SER A 408 -16.63 -8.17 -7.25
CA SER A 408 -17.06 -8.61 -8.56
C SER A 408 -17.90 -9.88 -8.48
N ASP A 409 -18.86 -10.01 -9.40
CA ASP A 409 -19.70 -11.20 -9.53
C ASP A 409 -18.89 -12.50 -9.51
N GLY A 410 -19.39 -13.47 -8.74
CA GLY A 410 -18.77 -14.79 -8.59
C GLY A 410 -17.86 -14.95 -7.37
N CYS A 411 -17.46 -13.88 -6.68
CA CYS A 411 -16.67 -14.00 -5.44
C CYS A 411 -17.57 -14.13 -4.19
N THR A 412 -17.41 -15.23 -3.45
CA THR A 412 -18.03 -15.53 -2.16
C THR A 412 -17.00 -15.41 -1.04
N PHE A 413 -17.44 -14.89 0.11
CA PHE A 413 -16.61 -14.68 1.29
C PHE A 413 -17.32 -15.16 2.57
N PRO A 414 -16.59 -15.55 3.63
CA PRO A 414 -17.09 -16.46 4.66
C PRO A 414 -18.14 -15.85 5.60
N THR A 415 -18.18 -14.53 5.71
CA THR A 415 -18.92 -13.83 6.78
C THR A 415 -20.17 -13.10 6.31
N VAL A 416 -20.48 -13.11 5.01
CA VAL A 416 -21.65 -12.41 4.47
C VAL A 416 -22.60 -13.43 3.87
N SER A 417 -23.60 -13.85 4.66
CA SER A 417 -24.68 -14.71 4.18
C SER A 417 -25.63 -13.89 3.29
N SER A 418 -25.29 -13.70 2.02
CA SER A 418 -26.22 -13.07 1.07
C SER A 418 -26.03 -13.59 -0.34
N ASP A 419 -27.12 -13.60 -1.12
CA ASP A 419 -27.14 -13.88 -2.56
C ASP A 419 -26.42 -12.79 -3.39
N SER A 420 -25.73 -11.84 -2.74
CA SER A 420 -25.03 -10.70 -3.35
C SER A 420 -23.55 -10.67 -2.94
N PRO A 421 -22.64 -10.18 -3.82
CA PRO A 421 -21.22 -10.02 -3.49
C PRO A 421 -21.05 -9.08 -2.29
N PRO A 422 -20.17 -9.38 -1.32
CA PRO A 422 -20.01 -8.54 -0.14
C PRO A 422 -19.45 -7.16 -0.48
N SER A 423 -19.86 -6.16 0.30
CA SER A 423 -19.27 -4.83 0.23
C SER A 423 -17.79 -4.85 0.67
N LEU A 424 -17.02 -3.86 0.23
CA LEU A 424 -15.60 -3.76 0.60
C LEU A 424 -15.45 -3.48 2.10
N VAL A 425 -16.36 -2.69 2.68
CA VAL A 425 -16.42 -2.43 4.13
C VAL A 425 -16.64 -3.71 4.91
N ASP A 426 -17.61 -4.54 4.52
CA ASP A 426 -17.90 -5.80 5.23
C ASP A 426 -16.71 -6.76 5.15
N TRP A 427 -16.05 -6.82 3.99
CA TRP A 427 -14.88 -7.65 3.80
C TRP A 427 -13.70 -7.19 4.66
N VAL A 428 -13.36 -5.90 4.66
CA VAL A 428 -12.31 -5.35 5.53
C VAL A 428 -12.67 -5.52 7.00
N SER A 429 -13.93 -5.32 7.37
CA SER A 429 -14.43 -5.57 8.73
C SER A 429 -14.21 -7.01 9.17
N SER A 430 -14.37 -7.98 8.26
CA SER A 430 -14.08 -9.39 8.55
C SER A 430 -12.60 -9.65 8.86
N LEU A 431 -11.67 -8.87 8.29
CA LEU A 431 -10.25 -8.93 8.58
C LEU A 431 -9.95 -8.28 9.94
N VAL A 432 -10.56 -7.13 10.20
CA VAL A 432 -10.35 -6.31 11.40
C VAL A 432 -10.86 -7.01 12.66
N TYR A 433 -12.08 -7.56 12.60
CA TYR A 433 -12.76 -8.16 13.75
C TYR A 433 -12.56 -9.68 13.85
N ARG A 434 -11.63 -10.26 13.08
CA ARG A 434 -11.36 -11.70 13.13
C ARG A 434 -10.90 -12.15 14.53
N VAL A 435 -11.25 -13.36 14.91
CA VAL A 435 -10.74 -13.99 16.14
C VAL A 435 -9.41 -14.71 15.88
N GLU A 436 -8.64 -14.97 16.93
CA GLU A 436 -7.42 -15.76 16.83
C GLU A 436 -7.72 -17.15 16.25
N GLY A 437 -6.87 -17.64 15.35
CA GLY A 437 -7.08 -18.92 14.65
C GLY A 437 -8.21 -18.90 13.62
N ALA A 438 -8.95 -17.80 13.47
CA ALA A 438 -9.89 -17.62 12.38
C ALA A 438 -9.14 -17.66 11.05
N ARG A 439 -9.73 -18.40 10.13
CA ARG A 439 -9.10 -18.85 8.91
C ARG A 439 -10.05 -18.35 7.80
N LEU A 440 -9.55 -17.50 6.91
CA LEU A 440 -10.34 -16.71 5.98
C LEU A 440 -10.25 -17.34 4.58
N SER A 441 -11.39 -17.53 3.88
CA SER A 441 -11.40 -17.84 2.44
C SER A 441 -11.73 -16.62 1.61
N SER A 442 -11.21 -16.63 0.38
CA SER A 442 -11.87 -16.00 -0.75
C SER A 442 -12.10 -17.08 -1.81
N GLU A 443 -13.36 -17.36 -2.15
CA GLU A 443 -13.70 -18.23 -3.27
C GLU A 443 -14.23 -17.35 -4.39
N CYS A 444 -13.58 -17.33 -5.55
CA CYS A 444 -14.16 -16.73 -6.75
C CYS A 444 -14.59 -17.87 -7.68
N VAL A 445 -15.89 -18.10 -7.80
CA VAL A 445 -16.53 -19.06 -8.70
C VAL A 445 -16.97 -18.33 -9.97
N LYS A 446 -16.97 -19.00 -11.13
CA LYS A 446 -17.38 -18.45 -12.44
C LYS A 446 -18.69 -17.64 -12.36
N GLY A 447 -18.64 -16.34 -12.65
CA GLY A 447 -19.81 -15.47 -12.88
C GLY A 447 -20.11 -15.32 -14.38
N VAL A 448 -21.40 -15.26 -14.74
CA VAL A 448 -21.95 -15.21 -16.11
C VAL A 448 -22.48 -13.79 -16.40
N GLY A 449 -21.95 -13.09 -17.44
CA GLY A 449 -22.46 -11.81 -17.99
C GLY A 449 -21.87 -10.54 -17.34
N LEU A 450 -21.79 -9.34 -17.95
CA LEU A 450 -22.45 -8.74 -19.13
C LEU A 450 -21.48 -7.89 -20.00
N TRP A 451 -20.22 -8.29 -20.02
CA TRP A 451 -19.25 -7.88 -21.03
C TRP A 451 -18.60 -9.18 -21.54
N PRO A 452 -18.27 -9.34 -22.82
CA PRO A 452 -17.75 -10.60 -23.34
C PRO A 452 -16.29 -10.79 -22.87
N TRP A 453 -16.16 -11.32 -21.65
CA TRP A 453 -14.93 -11.74 -20.94
C TRP A 453 -14.94 -13.26 -20.75
N ASP A 454 -15.57 -13.98 -21.67
CA ASP A 454 -15.80 -15.41 -21.56
C ASP A 454 -14.47 -16.19 -21.70
N ASP A 455 -14.25 -17.08 -20.73
CA ASP A 455 -13.16 -18.06 -20.56
C ASP A 455 -11.81 -17.59 -19.96
N PHE A 456 -11.81 -16.99 -18.75
CA PHE A 456 -10.57 -16.91 -17.94
C PHE A 456 -10.78 -17.19 -16.44
N GLY A 457 -11.06 -18.46 -16.13
CA GLY A 457 -10.23 -19.21 -15.19
C GLY A 457 -10.18 -18.79 -13.71
N CYS A 458 -11.31 -18.80 -13.01
CA CYS A 458 -11.33 -19.45 -11.70
C CYS A 458 -11.63 -20.94 -11.92
N ASN A 459 -10.64 -21.69 -12.44
CA ASN A 459 -10.83 -23.10 -12.82
C ASN A 459 -10.54 -24.08 -11.67
N LYS A 460 -10.29 -23.59 -10.47
CA LYS A 460 -10.28 -24.38 -9.25
C LYS A 460 -11.08 -23.64 -8.20
N GLU A 461 -12.03 -24.32 -7.59
CA GLU A 461 -12.41 -23.95 -6.22
C GLU A 461 -11.10 -23.96 -5.41
N VAL A 462 -10.71 -22.80 -4.86
CA VAL A 462 -9.78 -22.80 -3.74
C VAL A 462 -10.65 -22.97 -2.50
N THR A 463 -11.24 -24.16 -2.37
CA THR A 463 -12.03 -24.56 -1.20
C THR A 463 -11.06 -24.92 -0.08
N HIS A 464 -10.64 -23.92 0.69
CA HIS A 464 -10.15 -24.21 2.03
C HIS A 464 -11.38 -24.40 2.92
N GLN A 465 -11.74 -25.65 3.21
CA GLN A 465 -12.81 -25.93 4.17
C GLN A 465 -12.39 -25.42 5.55
N PHE A 466 -13.19 -24.50 6.10
CA PHE A 466 -12.95 -23.94 7.42
C PHE A 466 -13.90 -24.53 8.45
N HIS A 467 -13.32 -25.12 9.49
CA HIS A 467 -14.01 -25.34 10.74
C HIS A 467 -13.87 -24.09 11.60
N ILE A 468 -14.96 -23.33 11.75
CA ILE A 468 -15.17 -22.58 12.98
C ILE A 468 -15.40 -23.66 14.04
N ALA A 469 -14.41 -23.89 14.91
CA ALA A 469 -14.69 -24.60 16.14
C ALA A 469 -15.77 -23.78 16.85
N LYS A 470 -16.96 -24.36 17.02
CA LYS A 470 -18.01 -23.82 17.88
C LYS A 470 -17.43 -23.62 19.28
N GLY A 471 -16.91 -22.44 19.55
CA GLY A 471 -17.10 -21.81 20.85
C GLY A 471 -18.52 -21.24 20.81
N ASP A 472 -19.33 -21.66 21.77
CA ASP A 472 -20.74 -21.27 21.86
C ASP A 472 -20.94 -19.75 21.75
N ASP A 473 -22.06 -19.42 21.12
CA ASP A 473 -22.73 -18.12 20.99
C ASP A 473 -22.24 -17.14 19.91
N SER A 474 -23.14 -16.96 18.94
CA SER A 474 -23.25 -15.86 17.97
C SER A 474 -22.43 -14.62 18.30
N VAL A 475 -21.33 -14.41 17.57
CA VAL A 475 -20.83 -13.05 17.33
C VAL A 475 -21.80 -12.42 16.34
N THR A 476 -22.84 -11.79 16.89
CA THR A 476 -23.57 -10.76 16.17
C THR A 476 -22.55 -9.66 15.91
N ILE A 477 -22.25 -9.38 14.63
CA ILE A 477 -21.67 -8.09 14.26
C ILE A 477 -22.63 -7.07 14.87
N PRO A 478 -22.22 -6.25 15.86
CA PRO A 478 -23.13 -5.27 16.42
C PRO A 478 -23.59 -4.37 15.26
N PRO A 479 -24.89 -4.10 15.10
CA PRO A 479 -25.30 -3.03 14.20
C PRO A 479 -24.57 -1.77 14.68
N ASN A 480 -23.88 -1.10 13.75
CA ASN A 480 -23.11 0.14 13.93
C ASN A 480 -23.35 0.82 15.29
N PRO A 481 -22.32 1.07 16.11
CA PRO A 481 -22.52 1.91 17.29
C PRO A 481 -22.98 3.32 16.84
N PRO A 482 -23.83 3.99 17.64
CA PRO A 482 -24.48 5.26 17.30
C PRO A 482 -23.50 6.41 17.07
#